data_AF-A0A9Q1FHM6-F1
#
_entry.id   AF-A0A9Q1FHM6-F1
#
_cell.length_a   1.000
_cell.length_b   1.000
_cell.length_c   1.000
_cell.angle_alpha   90.00
_cell.angle_beta   90.00
_cell.angle_gamma   90.00
#
_symmetry.space_group_name_H-M   'P 1'
#
loop_
_entity.id
_entity.type
_entity.pdbx_description
1 polymer ?
#
loop_
_entity_poly.entity_id
_entity_poly.type
_entity_poly.pdbx_seq_one_letter_code
_entity_poly.pdbx_strand_id
1 'polypeptide(L)'
;MTAFDVREFLAAPTFITFDQCRKADLLGIAKYFGLSVSSNILKKEIKSLAWDKLVAEKVFVLPIILPSSPSEELSNVSIAKAESLGKTEGSAGAEAKDEKPPFTLPRYEAVSPSSSGSMSDARLKFCLARLQIEAEERAREAQAQDKACIREQEFQLSIRKLEIEAETRVKLRQLELQNAAAKPAEITTTALGPWLNVIRIEDGLSDRPPGIV
;
A
#
# COMPACT_ATOMS: atom_id res chain seq x y z
N MET A 1 -36.31 3.17 -11.28
CA MET A 1 -35.21 2.87 -10.33
C MET A 1 -34.75 1.46 -10.65
N THR A 2 -33.58 1.31 -11.27
CA THR A 2 -33.02 -0.01 -11.55
C THR A 2 -32.57 -0.63 -10.24
N ALA A 3 -33.14 -1.78 -9.89
CA ALA A 3 -32.68 -2.54 -8.74
C ALA A 3 -31.26 -3.04 -9.02
N PHE A 4 -30.34 -2.86 -8.07
CA PHE A 4 -29.00 -3.40 -8.18
C PHE A 4 -29.08 -4.92 -8.01
N ASP A 5 -28.69 -5.68 -9.03
CA ASP A 5 -28.61 -7.14 -8.94
C ASP A 5 -27.20 -7.57 -8.54
N VAL A 6 -27.08 -8.19 -7.36
CA VAL A 6 -25.83 -8.71 -6.81
C VAL A 6 -25.23 -9.78 -7.74
N ARG A 7 -26.07 -10.56 -8.43
CA ARG A 7 -25.60 -11.65 -9.31
C ARG A 7 -24.97 -11.12 -10.60
N GLU A 8 -25.55 -10.06 -11.18
CA GLU A 8 -25.01 -9.40 -12.37
C GLU A 8 -23.66 -8.72 -12.05
N PHE A 9 -23.56 -8.08 -10.88
CA PHE A 9 -22.31 -7.50 -10.41
C PHE A 9 -21.19 -8.54 -10.22
N LEU A 10 -21.51 -9.73 -9.71
CA LEU A 10 -20.52 -10.79 -9.53
C LEU A 10 -20.06 -11.43 -10.84
N ALA A 11 -20.87 -11.35 -11.90
CA ALA A 11 -20.50 -11.86 -13.23
C ALA A 11 -19.50 -10.92 -13.94
N ALA A 12 -19.65 -9.61 -13.78
CA ALA A 12 -18.76 -8.59 -14.35
C ALA A 12 -18.43 -7.49 -13.31
N PRO A 13 -17.59 -7.81 -12.31
CA PRO A 13 -17.26 -6.87 -11.24
C PRO A 13 -16.47 -5.69 -11.78
N THR A 14 -17.14 -4.54 -11.87
CA THR A 14 -16.52 -3.28 -12.31
C THR A 14 -16.20 -2.41 -11.11
N PHE A 15 -15.03 -1.76 -11.14
CA PHE A 15 -14.63 -0.84 -10.06
C PHE A 15 -15.63 0.30 -9.87
N ILE A 16 -16.13 0.84 -10.98
CA ILE A 16 -17.06 1.98 -11.00
C ILE A 16 -18.39 1.63 -10.32
N THR A 17 -18.92 0.44 -10.61
CA THR A 17 -20.19 -0.01 -10.03
C THR A 17 -20.04 -0.26 -8.54
N PHE A 18 -18.93 -0.88 -8.11
CA PHE A 18 -18.64 -1.09 -6.70
C PHE A 18 -18.50 0.21 -5.89
N ASP A 19 -17.88 1.25 -6.48
CA ASP A 19 -17.72 2.52 -5.79
C ASP A 19 -19.06 3.29 -5.66
N GLN A 20 -19.93 3.15 -6.67
CA GLN A 20 -21.25 3.80 -6.69
C GLN A 20 -22.34 3.04 -5.92
N CYS A 21 -22.11 1.78 -5.52
CA CYS A 21 -23.06 0.97 -4.74
C CYS A 21 -23.59 1.69 -3.49
N ARG A 22 -24.88 1.52 -3.18
CA ARG A 22 -25.48 2.03 -1.93
C ARG A 22 -25.07 1.14 -0.75
N LYS A 23 -25.26 1.63 0.47
CA LYS A 23 -24.95 0.86 1.69
C LYS A 23 -25.74 -0.45 1.76
N ALA A 24 -26.99 -0.46 1.31
CA ALA A 24 -27.83 -1.65 1.25
C ALA A 24 -27.28 -2.71 0.28
N ASP A 25 -26.81 -2.28 -0.89
CA ASP A 25 -26.24 -3.17 -1.92
C ASP A 25 -24.94 -3.81 -1.44
N LEU A 26 -24.08 -3.03 -0.77
CA LEU A 26 -22.84 -3.53 -0.15
C LEU A 26 -23.11 -4.56 0.96
N LEU A 27 -24.17 -4.37 1.74
CA LEU A 27 -24.61 -5.38 2.73
C LEU A 27 -25.15 -6.64 2.04
N GLY A 28 -25.82 -6.51 0.90
CA GLY A 28 -26.26 -7.64 0.07
C GLY A 28 -25.08 -8.45 -0.47
N ILE A 29 -24.05 -7.78 -0.97
CA ILE A 29 -22.79 -8.39 -1.41
C ILE A 29 -22.09 -9.06 -0.22
N ALA A 30 -21.96 -8.37 0.92
CA ALA A 30 -21.35 -8.92 2.13
C ALA A 30 -22.07 -10.20 2.60
N LYS A 31 -23.42 -10.20 2.58
CA LYS A 31 -24.23 -11.37 2.93
C LYS A 31 -23.99 -12.54 1.98
N TYR A 32 -23.81 -12.29 0.68
CA TYR A 32 -23.49 -13.33 -0.31
C TYR A 32 -22.16 -14.03 0.02
N PHE A 33 -21.16 -13.28 0.48
CA PHE A 33 -19.86 -13.81 0.92
C PHE A 33 -19.85 -14.33 2.37
N GLY A 34 -21.00 -14.39 3.05
CA GLY A 34 -21.10 -14.82 4.44
C GLY A 34 -20.49 -13.85 5.46
N LEU A 35 -20.25 -12.59 5.06
CA LEU A 35 -19.78 -11.55 5.96
C LEU A 35 -20.95 -11.00 6.77
N SER A 36 -20.98 -11.30 8.07
CA SER A 36 -21.93 -10.70 9.01
C SER A 36 -21.44 -9.31 9.41
N VAL A 37 -21.92 -8.30 8.68
CA VAL A 37 -21.55 -6.90 8.89
C VAL A 37 -22.71 -6.18 9.60
N SER A 38 -22.42 -5.52 10.73
CA SER A 38 -23.40 -4.73 11.46
C SER A 38 -23.91 -3.55 10.60
N SER A 39 -25.21 -3.26 10.69
CA SER A 39 -25.85 -2.15 9.98
C SER A 39 -25.28 -0.77 10.37
N ASN A 40 -24.60 -0.66 11.51
CA ASN A 40 -24.03 0.58 12.03
C ASN A 40 -22.63 0.91 11.48
N ILE A 41 -22.00 -0.04 10.77
CA ILE A 41 -20.65 0.12 10.22
C ILE A 41 -20.64 1.18 9.11
N LEU A 42 -19.53 1.92 8.98
CA LEU A 42 -19.41 2.99 7.98
C LEU A 42 -19.32 2.38 6.57
N LYS A 43 -19.89 3.06 5.57
CA LYS A 43 -19.88 2.60 4.16
C LYS A 43 -18.46 2.23 3.68
N LYS A 44 -17.44 2.96 4.14
CA LYS A 44 -16.02 2.74 3.80
C LYS A 44 -15.50 1.39 4.33
N GLU A 45 -15.87 1.01 5.54
CA GLU A 45 -15.43 -0.24 6.16
C GLU A 45 -16.13 -1.46 5.53
N ILE A 46 -17.41 -1.32 5.17
CA ILE A 46 -18.12 -2.37 4.42
C ILE A 46 -17.49 -2.54 3.03
N LYS A 47 -17.10 -1.42 2.39
CA LYS A 47 -16.39 -1.44 1.10
C LYS A 47 -15.03 -2.13 1.20
N SER A 48 -14.19 -1.80 2.19
CA SER A 48 -12.88 -2.44 2.33
C SER A 48 -13.03 -3.94 2.59
N LEU A 49 -13.94 -4.33 3.48
CA LEU A 49 -14.15 -5.75 3.80
C LEU A 49 -14.68 -6.55 2.61
N ALA A 50 -15.64 -5.98 1.87
CA ALA A 50 -16.15 -6.60 0.65
C ALA A 50 -15.07 -6.65 -0.44
N TRP A 51 -14.25 -5.61 -0.58
CA TRP A 51 -13.13 -5.55 -1.52
C TRP A 51 -12.10 -6.64 -1.22
N ASP A 52 -11.67 -6.77 0.04
CA ASP A 52 -10.69 -7.77 0.46
C ASP A 52 -11.17 -9.20 0.16
N LYS A 53 -12.47 -9.47 0.39
CA LYS A 53 -13.08 -10.76 0.02
C LYS A 53 -13.22 -10.97 -1.48
N LEU A 54 -13.58 -9.93 -2.22
CA LEU A 54 -13.68 -9.99 -3.68
C LEU A 54 -12.33 -10.24 -4.35
N VAL A 55 -11.24 -9.72 -3.79
CA VAL A 55 -9.87 -10.02 -4.20
C VAL A 55 -9.47 -11.44 -3.78
N ALA A 56 -9.84 -11.89 -2.57
CA ALA A 56 -9.54 -13.24 -2.09
C ALA A 56 -10.22 -14.35 -2.92
N GLU A 57 -11.46 -14.13 -3.34
CA GLU A 57 -12.23 -15.04 -4.21
C GLU A 57 -11.84 -14.92 -5.70
N LYS A 58 -10.82 -14.11 -6.03
CA LYS A 58 -10.32 -13.83 -7.40
C LYS A 58 -11.37 -13.30 -8.38
N VAL A 59 -12.47 -12.76 -7.88
CA VAL A 59 -13.54 -12.13 -8.67
C VAL A 59 -13.05 -10.77 -9.17
N PHE A 60 -12.30 -10.02 -8.36
CA PHE A 60 -11.53 -8.87 -8.82
C PHE A 60 -10.10 -9.29 -9.16
N VAL A 61 -9.84 -9.52 -10.44
CA VAL A 61 -8.47 -9.59 -10.95
C VAL A 61 -7.95 -8.17 -11.03
N LEU A 62 -7.12 -7.78 -10.05
CA LEU A 62 -6.20 -6.66 -10.23
C LEU A 62 -5.45 -6.89 -11.55
N PRO A 63 -5.26 -5.87 -12.40
CA PRO A 63 -4.49 -6.03 -13.63
C PRO A 63 -3.05 -6.39 -13.27
N ILE A 64 -2.79 -7.69 -13.13
CA ILE A 64 -1.45 -8.23 -13.28
C ILE A 64 -1.18 -8.07 -14.76
N ILE A 65 -0.31 -7.11 -15.07
CA ILE A 65 0.25 -6.91 -16.39
C ILE A 65 0.95 -8.21 -16.77
N LEU A 66 0.22 -9.08 -17.47
CA LEU A 66 0.78 -10.23 -18.17
C LEU A 66 0.96 -9.79 -19.63
N PRO A 67 2.17 -9.85 -20.19
CA PRO A 67 2.44 -9.32 -21.52
C PRO A 67 1.97 -10.33 -22.58
N SER A 68 0.81 -10.08 -23.21
CA SER A 68 0.56 -10.61 -24.55
C SER A 68 -0.52 -9.84 -25.33
N SER A 69 -0.05 -9.15 -26.38
CA SER A 69 -0.72 -8.81 -27.64
C SER A 69 -1.66 -7.59 -27.70
N PRO A 70 -1.57 -6.75 -28.77
CA PRO A 70 -2.15 -5.42 -28.81
C PRO A 70 -3.49 -5.35 -29.57
N SER A 71 -4.38 -4.47 -29.13
CA SER A 71 -5.28 -3.73 -30.00
C SER A 71 -5.71 -2.45 -29.30
N GLU A 72 -5.30 -1.34 -29.93
CA GLU A 72 -5.99 -0.07 -30.17
C GLU A 72 -7.41 0.05 -29.53
N GLU A 73 -7.84 1.17 -28.94
CA GLU A 73 -7.80 2.54 -29.46
C GLU A 73 -7.94 3.58 -28.34
N LEU A 74 -7.47 4.77 -28.70
CA LEU A 74 -7.48 6.05 -27.98
C LEU A 74 -8.91 6.59 -27.74
N SER A 75 -9.12 7.35 -26.67
CA SER A 75 -9.73 8.70 -26.79
C SER A 75 -9.71 9.48 -25.48
N ASN A 76 -8.93 10.55 -25.47
CA ASN A 76 -9.04 11.72 -24.58
C ASN A 76 -10.36 12.45 -24.85
N VAL A 77 -11.07 12.94 -23.82
CA VAL A 77 -11.81 14.22 -23.89
C VAL A 77 -11.93 14.85 -22.50
N SER A 78 -11.47 16.10 -22.44
CA SER A 78 -11.57 17.13 -21.40
C SER A 78 -13.00 17.55 -21.10
N ILE A 79 -13.35 17.91 -19.86
CA ILE A 79 -14.49 18.83 -19.61
C ILE A 79 -14.14 19.85 -18.52
N ALA A 80 -14.23 21.11 -18.91
CA ALA A 80 -14.14 22.31 -18.09
C ALA A 80 -15.50 22.68 -17.46
N LYS A 81 -15.42 23.32 -16.28
CA LYS A 81 -16.16 24.52 -15.83
C LYS A 81 -17.64 24.69 -16.23
N ALA A 82 -18.52 24.82 -15.23
CA ALA A 82 -19.43 25.98 -15.11
C ALA A 82 -20.25 25.95 -13.81
N GLU A 83 -20.32 27.10 -13.16
CA GLU A 83 -21.21 27.49 -12.07
C GLU A 83 -22.65 27.68 -12.60
N SER A 84 -23.65 27.51 -11.73
CA SER A 84 -25.02 27.98 -12.00
C SER A 84 -25.74 28.33 -10.69
N LEU A 85 -25.88 29.64 -10.46
CA LEU A 85 -26.84 30.26 -9.54
C LEU A 85 -28.28 29.92 -9.98
N GLY A 86 -29.17 29.62 -9.03
CA GLY A 86 -30.58 29.35 -9.31
C GLY A 86 -31.48 29.80 -8.17
N LYS A 87 -32.04 30.99 -8.34
CA LYS A 87 -33.04 31.69 -7.52
C LYS A 87 -34.40 30.97 -7.61
N THR A 88 -35.08 30.76 -6.47
CA THR A 88 -36.50 30.39 -6.45
C THR A 88 -37.26 31.28 -5.48
N GLU A 89 -38.20 32.03 -6.06
CA GLU A 89 -39.24 32.81 -5.39
C GLU A 89 -40.33 31.90 -4.83
N GLY A 90 -41.00 32.33 -3.77
CA GLY A 90 -42.11 31.61 -3.13
C GLY A 90 -42.99 32.53 -2.29
N SER A 91 -44.15 32.86 -2.87
CA SER A 91 -45.31 33.61 -2.37
C SER A 91 -45.85 33.17 -0.99
N ALA A 92 -46.41 34.11 -0.20
CA ALA A 92 -47.84 34.15 0.16
C ALA A 92 -48.18 35.06 1.36
N GLY A 93 -49.28 35.82 1.22
CA GLY A 93 -50.34 35.91 2.23
C GLY A 93 -50.25 36.95 3.35
N ALA A 94 -51.13 37.95 3.28
CA ALA A 94 -51.43 38.91 4.36
C ALA A 94 -52.26 38.27 5.48
N GLU A 95 -52.08 38.75 6.72
CA GLU A 95 -53.09 39.42 7.57
C GLU A 95 -52.57 39.57 9.01
N ALA A 96 -52.90 40.71 9.63
CA ALA A 96 -52.38 41.17 10.91
C ALA A 96 -53.03 40.50 12.13
N LYS A 97 -52.22 40.09 13.12
CA LYS A 97 -52.54 40.14 14.56
C LYS A 97 -51.26 40.34 15.37
N ASP A 98 -51.33 41.22 16.37
CA ASP A 98 -50.28 41.52 17.35
C ASP A 98 -49.84 40.28 18.12
N GLU A 99 -48.67 39.74 17.81
CA GLU A 99 -47.93 38.83 18.68
C GLU A 99 -46.44 39.20 18.64
N LYS A 100 -45.85 39.39 19.84
CA LYS A 100 -44.43 39.70 20.00
C LYS A 100 -43.58 38.69 19.21
N PRO A 101 -42.63 39.14 18.35
CA PRO A 101 -41.81 38.21 17.60
C PRO A 101 -41.02 37.33 18.58
N PRO A 102 -40.90 36.01 18.31
CA PRO A 102 -40.06 35.14 19.12
C PRO A 102 -38.63 35.69 19.12
N PHE A 103 -37.91 35.50 20.23
CA PHE A 103 -36.52 35.89 20.38
C PHE A 103 -35.67 35.26 19.27
N THR A 104 -35.51 35.98 18.17
CA THR A 104 -34.63 35.56 17.08
C THR A 104 -33.21 35.80 17.56
N LEU A 105 -32.35 34.78 17.44
CA LEU A 105 -30.90 34.95 17.54
C LEU A 105 -30.48 36.17 16.71
N PRO A 106 -29.44 36.92 17.15
CA PRO A 106 -28.95 38.07 16.40
C PRO A 106 -28.78 37.66 14.94
N ARG A 107 -29.49 38.35 14.05
CA ARG A 107 -29.36 38.13 12.61
C ARG A 107 -27.91 38.41 12.29
N TYR A 108 -27.15 37.37 11.95
CA TYR A 108 -25.76 37.52 11.54
C TYR A 108 -25.78 38.25 10.20
N GLU A 109 -25.74 39.58 10.26
CA GLU A 109 -25.40 40.43 9.13
C GLU A 109 -23.98 40.03 8.75
N ALA A 110 -23.82 39.34 7.62
CA ALA A 110 -22.52 39.10 7.05
C ALA A 110 -21.94 40.46 6.70
N VAL A 111 -21.20 41.04 7.65
CA VAL A 111 -20.38 42.22 7.42
C VAL A 111 -19.39 41.80 6.36
N SER A 112 -19.75 42.10 5.11
CA SER A 112 -18.82 42.06 4.00
C SER A 112 -17.68 42.97 4.43
N PRO A 113 -16.43 42.48 4.55
CA PRO A 113 -15.34 43.26 5.08
C PRO A 113 -15.03 44.37 4.08
N SER A 114 -15.67 45.51 4.28
CA SER A 114 -15.40 46.73 3.55
C SER A 114 -14.01 47.21 3.98
N SER A 115 -13.08 47.09 3.04
CA SER A 115 -11.88 47.92 2.94
C SER A 115 -11.01 48.02 4.20
N SER A 116 -10.32 46.93 4.53
CA SER A 116 -9.07 46.97 5.31
C SER A 116 -8.00 46.17 4.55
N GLY A 117 -7.62 46.68 3.38
CA GLY A 117 -6.81 45.97 2.38
C GLY A 117 -5.49 45.42 2.91
N SER A 118 -4.88 46.04 3.93
CA SER A 118 -3.61 45.55 4.50
C SER A 118 -3.79 44.36 5.44
N MET A 119 -4.90 44.28 6.19
CA MET A 119 -5.17 43.16 7.09
C MET A 119 -5.67 41.93 6.35
N SER A 120 -6.47 42.11 5.30
CA SER A 120 -6.85 41.00 4.42
C SER A 120 -5.65 40.45 3.66
N ASP A 121 -4.77 41.32 3.16
CA ASP A 121 -3.54 40.90 2.46
C ASP A 121 -2.54 40.20 3.39
N ALA A 122 -2.36 40.69 4.62
CA ALA A 122 -1.53 40.03 5.63
C ALA A 122 -2.07 38.64 6.00
N ARG A 123 -3.39 38.49 6.18
CA ARG A 123 -4.04 37.20 6.44
C ARG A 123 -3.88 36.24 5.26
N LEU A 124 -4.05 36.74 4.03
CA LEU A 124 -3.85 35.94 2.83
C LEU A 124 -2.41 35.43 2.72
N LYS A 125 -1.42 36.30 2.93
CA LYS A 125 0.00 35.93 2.96
C LYS A 125 0.31 34.90 4.05
N PHE A 126 -0.25 35.06 5.24
CA PHE A 126 -0.09 34.07 6.32
C PHE A 126 -0.69 32.71 5.94
N CYS A 127 -1.90 32.69 5.38
CA CYS A 127 -2.53 31.46 4.92
C CYS A 127 -1.72 30.77 3.81
N LEU A 128 -1.18 31.53 2.87
CA LEU A 128 -0.32 31.01 1.81
C LEU A 128 0.99 30.42 2.37
N ALA A 129 1.67 31.15 3.26
CA ALA A 129 2.89 30.66 3.89
C ALA A 129 2.65 29.38 4.69
N ARG A 130 1.54 29.31 5.43
CA ARG A 130 1.14 28.09 6.16
C ARG A 130 0.87 26.93 5.20
N LEU A 131 0.13 27.16 4.12
CA LEU A 131 -0.18 26.13 3.13
C LEU A 131 1.10 25.62 2.44
N GLN A 132 2.05 26.51 2.15
CA GLN A 132 3.33 26.15 1.57
C GLN A 132 4.14 25.25 2.52
N ILE A 133 4.23 25.62 3.80
CA ILE A 133 4.92 24.80 4.81
C ILE A 133 4.28 23.41 4.91
N GLU A 134 2.95 23.34 4.95
CA GLU A 134 2.22 22.07 5.01
C GLU A 134 2.48 21.20 3.75
N ALA A 135 2.53 21.82 2.57
CA ALA A 135 2.84 21.11 1.33
C ALA A 135 4.28 20.56 1.32
N GLU A 136 5.25 21.36 1.77
CA GLU A 136 6.66 20.94 1.89
C GLU A 136 6.86 19.84 2.93
N GLU A 137 6.13 19.89 4.04
CA GLU A 137 6.14 18.83 5.07
C GLU A 137 5.58 17.52 4.51
N ARG A 138 4.41 17.54 3.88
CA ARG A 138 3.85 16.31 3.25
C ARG A 138 4.76 15.75 2.16
N ALA A 139 5.42 16.60 1.38
CA ALA A 139 6.38 16.14 0.37
C ALA A 139 7.59 15.43 1.01
N ARG A 140 8.11 15.96 2.13
CA ARG A 140 9.19 15.33 2.89
C ARG A 140 8.76 14.01 3.52
N GLU A 141 7.55 13.94 4.07
CA GLU A 141 6.98 12.72 4.63
C GLU A 141 6.81 11.63 3.56
N ALA A 142 6.24 11.95 2.40
CA ALA A 142 6.11 11.02 1.29
C ALA A 142 7.48 10.50 0.85
N GLN A 143 8.46 11.39 0.70
CA GLN A 143 9.82 10.98 0.35
C GLN A 143 10.47 10.09 1.42
N ALA A 144 10.23 10.36 2.71
CA ALA A 144 10.73 9.54 3.79
C ALA A 144 10.08 8.15 3.79
N GLN A 145 8.77 8.07 3.52
CA GLN A 145 8.03 6.82 3.37
C GLN A 145 8.55 6.00 2.18
N ASP A 146 8.76 6.63 1.03
CA ASP A 146 9.31 5.96 -0.16
C ASP A 146 10.70 5.38 0.13
N LYS A 147 11.58 6.15 0.77
CA LYS A 147 12.91 5.70 1.18
C LYS A 147 12.86 4.54 2.17
N ALA A 148 11.93 4.57 3.13
CA ALA A 148 11.74 3.48 4.08
C ALA A 148 11.24 2.21 3.39
N CYS A 149 10.27 2.34 2.46
CA CYS A 149 9.76 1.24 1.66
C CYS A 149 10.87 0.57 0.83
N ILE A 150 11.70 1.38 0.16
CA ILE A 150 12.85 0.88 -0.62
C ILE A 150 13.82 0.10 0.29
N ARG A 151 14.17 0.65 1.46
CA ARG A 151 15.09 -0.01 2.38
C ARG A 151 14.55 -1.35 2.87
N GLU A 152 13.26 -1.42 3.19
CA GLU A 152 12.63 -2.69 3.59
C GLU A 152 12.68 -3.70 2.44
N GLN A 153 12.37 -3.28 1.22
CA GLN A 153 12.47 -4.15 0.05
C GLN A 153 13.89 -4.65 -0.18
N GLU A 154 14.89 -3.78 -0.06
CA GLU A 154 16.31 -4.16 -0.16
C GLU A 154 16.71 -5.18 0.90
N PHE A 155 16.25 -4.99 2.13
CA PHE A 155 16.49 -5.93 3.23
C PHE A 155 15.86 -7.30 2.97
N GLN A 156 14.60 -7.32 2.52
CA GLN A 156 13.90 -8.56 2.14
C GLN A 156 14.60 -9.30 0.99
N LEU A 157 15.07 -8.56 -0.02
CA LEU A 157 15.84 -9.15 -1.11
C LEU A 157 17.20 -9.70 -0.64
N SER A 158 17.85 -9.03 0.30
CA SER A 158 19.10 -9.50 0.91
C SER A 158 18.89 -10.82 1.65
N ILE A 159 17.84 -10.92 2.47
CA ILE A 159 17.48 -12.17 3.17
C ILE A 159 17.24 -13.29 2.16
N ARG A 160 16.38 -13.08 1.15
CA ARG A 160 16.08 -14.11 0.15
C ARG A 160 17.32 -14.57 -0.61
N LYS A 161 18.25 -13.66 -0.92
CA LYS A 161 19.53 -14.02 -1.57
C LYS A 161 20.34 -14.95 -0.67
N LEU A 162 20.46 -14.62 0.62
CA LEU A 162 21.19 -15.45 1.58
C LEU A 162 20.54 -16.81 1.78
N GLU A 163 19.21 -16.87 1.82
CA GLU A 163 18.45 -18.13 1.89
C GLU A 163 18.73 -19.02 0.68
N ILE A 164 18.65 -18.45 -0.54
CA ILE A 164 18.95 -19.18 -1.78
C ILE A 164 20.41 -19.63 -1.80
N GLU A 165 21.35 -18.80 -1.37
CA GLU A 165 22.77 -19.16 -1.31
C GLU A 165 23.02 -20.31 -0.33
N ALA A 166 22.37 -20.30 0.83
CA ALA A 166 22.45 -21.39 1.79
C ALA A 166 21.83 -22.69 1.24
N GLU A 167 20.64 -22.61 0.66
CA GLU A 167 19.97 -23.77 0.04
C GLU A 167 20.78 -24.38 -1.10
N THR A 168 21.35 -23.54 -1.96
CA THR A 168 22.16 -24.00 -3.10
C THR A 168 23.44 -24.67 -2.63
N ARG A 169 24.11 -24.14 -1.60
CA ARG A 169 25.28 -24.80 -0.97
C ARG A 169 24.94 -26.16 -0.38
N VAL A 170 23.79 -26.26 0.31
CA VAL A 170 23.34 -27.55 0.87
C VAL A 170 23.02 -28.54 -0.25
N LYS A 171 22.29 -28.11 -1.29
CA LYS A 171 21.97 -28.96 -2.44
C LYS A 171 23.22 -29.45 -3.17
N LEU A 172 24.20 -28.56 -3.40
CA LEU A 172 25.47 -28.93 -4.03
C LEU A 172 26.22 -29.96 -3.19
N ARG A 173 26.37 -29.72 -1.88
CA ARG A 173 27.05 -30.66 -0.99
C ARG A 173 26.33 -32.01 -0.92
N GLN A 174 25.00 -32.00 -0.94
CA GLN A 174 24.20 -33.23 -0.96
C GLN A 174 24.44 -34.02 -2.25
N LEU A 175 24.49 -33.34 -3.41
CA LEU A 175 24.79 -33.96 -4.70
C LEU A 175 26.24 -34.50 -4.74
N GLU A 176 27.21 -33.77 -4.17
CA GLU A 176 28.60 -34.23 -4.04
C GLU A 176 28.69 -35.49 -3.19
N LEU A 177 27.99 -35.54 -2.05
CA LEU A 177 27.95 -36.73 -1.19
C LEU A 177 27.27 -37.91 -1.90
N GLN A 178 26.18 -37.68 -2.63
CA GLN A 178 25.51 -38.73 -3.41
C GLN A 178 26.41 -39.24 -4.55
N ASN A 179 27.12 -38.36 -5.25
CA ASN A 179 28.05 -38.73 -6.30
C ASN A 179 29.27 -39.48 -5.74
N ALA A 180 29.80 -39.05 -4.60
CA ALA A 180 30.88 -39.76 -3.90
C ALA A 180 30.44 -41.13 -3.38
N ALA A 181 29.20 -41.28 -2.91
CA ALA A 181 28.63 -42.57 -2.51
C ALA A 181 28.33 -43.49 -3.71
N ALA A 182 27.96 -42.92 -4.86
CA ALA A 182 27.67 -43.65 -6.09
C ALA A 182 28.94 -44.09 -6.84
N LYS A 183 30.08 -43.40 -6.65
CA LYS A 183 31.39 -43.88 -7.07
C LYS A 183 31.85 -44.96 -6.08
N PRO A 184 31.87 -46.26 -6.45
CA PRO A 184 32.53 -47.24 -5.61
C PRO A 184 33.99 -46.85 -5.44
N ALA A 185 34.46 -46.78 -4.20
CA ALA A 185 35.86 -46.60 -3.90
C ALA A 185 36.65 -47.71 -4.60
N GLU A 186 37.44 -47.37 -5.62
CA GLU A 186 38.54 -48.22 -6.06
C GLU A 186 39.48 -48.34 -4.86
N ILE A 187 39.34 -49.47 -4.18
CA ILE A 187 40.10 -49.85 -3.00
C ILE A 187 41.54 -50.04 -3.46
N THR A 188 42.40 -49.04 -3.26
CA THR A 188 43.84 -49.29 -3.22
C THR A 188 44.18 -49.95 -1.90
N THR A 189 43.87 -51.24 -1.82
CA THR A 189 44.54 -52.18 -0.93
C THR A 189 45.98 -52.31 -1.43
N THR A 190 46.84 -51.36 -1.08
CA THR A 190 48.29 -51.54 -1.15
C THR A 190 48.73 -52.26 0.12
N ALA A 191 48.69 -53.59 0.05
CA ALA A 191 49.40 -54.43 0.99
C ALA A 191 50.92 -54.35 0.72
N LEU A 192 51.69 -54.35 1.81
CA LEU A 192 53.12 -54.69 1.94
C LEU A 192 54.18 -53.63 1.60
N GLY A 193 54.93 -53.22 2.62
CA GLY A 193 56.28 -52.65 2.50
C GLY A 193 56.78 -51.88 3.72
N PRO A 194 57.51 -52.51 4.67
CA PRO A 194 58.11 -51.86 5.84
C PRO A 194 59.55 -51.44 5.54
N TRP A 195 59.81 -50.16 5.29
CA TRP A 195 61.17 -49.60 5.26
C TRP A 195 61.22 -48.25 5.99
N LEU A 196 61.80 -48.32 7.19
CA LEU A 196 62.76 -47.38 7.79
C LEU A 196 62.86 -45.95 7.21
N ASN A 197 62.63 -44.98 8.11
CA ASN A 197 63.41 -43.74 8.28
C ASN A 197 62.93 -43.16 9.63
N VAL A 198 63.60 -43.29 10.79
CA VAL A 198 64.96 -42.88 11.15
C VAL A 198 65.40 -41.60 10.45
N ILE A 199 64.99 -40.44 10.98
CA ILE A 199 65.90 -39.30 11.19
C ILE A 199 65.57 -38.68 12.54
N ARG A 200 66.54 -38.80 13.46
CA ARG A 200 66.69 -38.07 14.72
C ARG A 200 67.77 -37.03 14.46
N ILE A 201 67.45 -35.74 14.58
CA ILE A 201 68.37 -34.60 14.74
C ILE A 201 67.57 -33.58 15.57
N GLU A 202 67.70 -33.60 16.89
CA GLU A 202 68.62 -32.76 17.71
C GLU A 202 68.30 -31.26 17.66
N ASP A 203 67.80 -30.78 18.81
CA ASP A 203 68.06 -29.53 19.51
C ASP A 203 68.36 -28.23 18.74
N GLY A 204 67.55 -27.20 19.04
CA GLY A 204 67.72 -25.85 18.52
C GLY A 204 66.95 -24.80 19.31
N LEU A 205 67.37 -24.58 20.55
CA LEU A 205 67.07 -23.45 21.41
C LEU A 205 67.18 -22.11 20.64
N SER A 206 66.09 -21.34 20.51
CA SER A 206 66.22 -19.88 20.32
C SER A 206 65.01 -19.12 20.87
N ASP A 207 65.30 -18.60 22.06
CA ASP A 207 64.69 -17.54 22.82
C ASP A 207 64.53 -16.22 22.02
N ARG A 208 63.30 -15.69 21.88
CA ARG A 208 63.05 -14.23 22.12
C ARG A 208 61.55 -13.86 22.27
N PRO A 209 61.20 -12.92 23.18
CA PRO A 209 59.82 -12.57 23.55
C PRO A 209 59.37 -11.16 23.03
N PRO A 210 58.41 -10.46 23.67
CA PRO A 210 57.04 -10.18 23.20
C PRO A 210 56.82 -8.77 22.62
N GLY A 211 55.80 -8.62 21.76
CA GLY A 211 55.36 -7.32 21.21
C GLY A 211 54.17 -6.72 21.96
N ILE A 212 54.46 -5.76 22.85
CA ILE A 212 53.81 -4.46 23.10
C ILE A 212 52.26 -4.38 23.01
N VAL A 213 51.63 -4.20 24.18
CA VAL A 213 50.65 -3.12 24.47
C VAL A 213 50.96 -2.56 25.85
#